data_AF-A0A3N0YDL1-F1
#
_entry.id   AF-A0A3N0YDL1-F1
#
_cell.length_a   1.000
_cell.length_b   1.000
_cell.length_c   1.000
_cell.angle_alpha   90.00
_cell.angle_beta   90.00
_cell.angle_gamma   90.00
#
_symmetry.space_group_name_H-M   'P 1'
#
loop_
_entity.id
_entity.type
_entity.pdbx_description
1 polymer ?
#
loop_
_entity_poly.entity_id
_entity_poly.type
_entity_poly.pdbx_seq_one_letter_code
_entity_poly.pdbx_strand_id
1 'polypeptide(L)'
;QFEEVFLTKKEHYDKLLNDGALMFQQVPLVEIDGMQIVQTKAIMNYIAGKYNLYGKDLKERVLIDMYAEGTIDLMDLFIMSIFTPPENKEKYFSDIEQKPDEAYLKTVKEVLSHLFK
;
A
#
# COMPACT_ATOMS: atom_id res chain seq x y z
N GLN A 1 1.93 15.23 12.25
CA GLN A 1 1.06 16.02 11.37
C GLN A 1 1.63 15.94 9.97
N PHE A 2 0.78 15.79 8.96
CA PHE A 2 1.17 15.75 7.55
C PHE A 2 0.31 16.73 6.77
N GLU A 3 0.76 17.07 5.57
CA GLU A 3 -0.01 17.85 4.59
C GLU A 3 -0.24 16.99 3.35
N GLU A 4 -1.35 17.24 2.67
CA GLU A 4 -1.71 16.53 1.44
C GLU A 4 -1.70 17.50 0.26
N VAL A 5 -1.04 17.10 -0.82
CA VAL A 5 -1.01 17.86 -2.08
C VAL A 5 -1.73 17.04 -3.15
N PHE A 6 -2.91 17.50 -3.56
CA PHE A 6 -3.74 16.78 -4.52
C PHE A 6 -3.40 17.12 -5.98
N LEU A 7 -3.19 16.08 -6.79
CA LEU A 7 -3.06 16.20 -8.23
C LEU A 7 -4.46 16.19 -8.88
N THR A 8 -5.10 17.35 -8.93
CA THR A 8 -6.45 17.51 -9.52
C THR A 8 -6.42 17.86 -11.00
N LYS A 9 -5.26 18.24 -11.54
CA LYS A 9 -5.05 18.59 -12.94
C LYS A 9 -3.77 17.97 -13.47
N LYS A 10 -3.72 17.76 -14.80
CA LYS A 10 -2.57 17.16 -15.47
C LYS A 10 -1.30 17.98 -15.27
N GLU A 11 -1.40 19.31 -15.26
CA GLU A 11 -0.26 20.22 -15.13
C GLU A 11 0.47 20.06 -13.79
N HIS A 12 -0.23 19.62 -12.73
CA HIS A 12 0.40 19.35 -11.44
C HIS A 12 1.35 18.15 -11.54
N TYR A 13 0.91 17.10 -12.26
CA TYR A 13 1.71 15.91 -12.50
C TYR A 13 2.88 16.20 -13.46
N ASP A 14 2.62 16.93 -14.55
CA ASP A 14 3.66 17.32 -15.52
C ASP A 14 4.77 18.15 -14.85
N LYS A 15 4.42 19.02 -13.89
CA LYS A 15 5.39 19.76 -13.09
C LYS A 15 6.30 18.81 -12.28
N LEU A 16 5.74 17.81 -11.59
CA LEU A 16 6.53 16.84 -10.81
C LEU A 16 7.48 16.02 -11.69
N LEU A 17 7.07 15.69 -12.92
CA LEU A 17 7.94 15.02 -13.90
C LEU A 17 9.08 15.93 -14.34
N ASN A 18 8.77 17.19 -14.71
CA ASN A 18 9.75 18.16 -15.17
C ASN A 18 10.76 18.56 -14.08
N ASP A 19 10.30 18.63 -12.83
CA ASP A 19 11.16 18.90 -11.66
C ASP A 19 12.06 17.69 -11.30
N GLY A 20 11.87 16.54 -11.94
CA GLY A 20 12.65 15.32 -11.68
C GLY A 20 12.33 14.65 -10.34
N ALA A 21 11.24 15.06 -9.68
CA ALA A 21 10.86 14.60 -8.34
C ALA A 21 10.42 13.12 -8.30
N LEU A 22 9.95 12.58 -9.43
CA LEU A 22 9.44 11.23 -9.55
C LEU A 22 10.45 10.30 -10.23
N MET A 23 11.30 9.62 -9.44
CA MET A 23 12.33 8.70 -9.96
C MET A 23 11.79 7.69 -10.98
N PHE A 24 10.58 7.16 -10.74
CA PHE A 24 9.91 6.20 -11.63
C PHE A 24 8.69 6.79 -12.34
N GLN A 25 8.57 8.12 -12.40
CA GLN A 25 7.43 8.81 -13.03
C GLN A 25 6.09 8.32 -12.47
N GLN A 26 6.03 8.05 -11.17
CA GLN A 26 4.87 7.50 -10.49
C GLN A 26 4.70 8.16 -9.12
N VAL A 27 3.44 8.31 -8.72
CA VAL A 27 3.03 8.59 -7.35
C VAL A 27 2.59 7.28 -6.68
N PRO A 28 2.60 7.16 -5.33
CA PRO A 28 2.82 8.20 -4.33
C PRO A 28 4.27 8.72 -4.24
N LEU A 29 4.39 10.00 -3.91
CA LEU A 29 5.62 10.69 -3.53
C LEU A 29 5.40 11.27 -2.13
N VAL A 30 6.36 11.09 -1.22
CA VAL A 30 6.38 11.74 0.09
C VAL A 30 7.66 12.53 0.26
N GLU A 31 7.51 13.80 0.65
CA GLU A 31 8.60 14.66 1.06
C GLU A 31 8.76 14.59 2.58
N ILE A 32 9.86 14.02 3.06
CA ILE A 32 10.11 13.82 4.49
C ILE A 32 11.62 13.84 4.77
N ASP A 33 12.04 14.52 5.84
CA ASP A 33 13.44 14.63 6.26
C ASP A 33 14.41 15.09 5.15
N GLY A 34 13.93 15.98 4.27
CA GLY A 34 14.70 16.48 3.13
C GLY A 34 14.85 15.49 1.96
N MET A 35 14.16 14.34 2.01
CA MET A 35 14.12 13.36 0.94
C MET A 35 12.81 13.43 0.17
N GLN A 36 12.87 13.05 -1.11
CA GLN A 36 11.73 12.78 -1.97
C GLN A 36 11.66 11.26 -2.21
N ILE A 37 10.76 10.59 -1.51
CA ILE A 37 10.64 9.12 -1.55
C ILE A 37 9.43 8.73 -2.39
N VAL A 38 9.66 7.97 -3.46
CA VAL A 38 8.62 7.27 -4.24
C VAL A 38 8.59 5.78 -3.88
N GLN A 39 7.61 5.03 -4.40
CA GLN A 39 7.30 3.64 -4.04
C GLN A 39 6.66 3.49 -2.65
N THR A 40 5.40 3.03 -2.64
CA THR A 40 4.57 2.89 -1.43
C THR A 40 5.26 2.13 -0.32
N LYS A 41 5.88 0.98 -0.63
CA LYS A 41 6.59 0.15 0.35
C LYS A 41 7.83 0.84 0.94
N ALA A 42 8.59 1.56 0.12
CA ALA A 42 9.76 2.30 0.60
C ALA A 42 9.36 3.43 1.56
N ILE A 43 8.29 4.17 1.22
CA ILE A 43 7.69 5.20 2.07
C ILE A 43 7.22 4.61 3.40
N MET A 44 6.42 3.55 3.38
CA MET A 44 5.89 2.90 4.58
C MET A 44 7.02 2.36 5.48
N ASN A 45 8.02 1.71 4.89
CA ASN A 45 9.16 1.16 5.61
C ASN A 45 10.00 2.25 6.29
N TYR A 46 10.19 3.38 5.61
CA TYR A 46 10.90 4.51 6.19
C TYR A 46 10.15 5.08 7.40
N ILE A 47 8.84 5.32 7.26
CA ILE A 47 7.99 5.83 8.34
C ILE A 47 7.96 4.85 9.51
N ALA A 48 7.76 3.55 9.25
CA ALA A 48 7.74 2.53 10.29
C ALA A 48 9.06 2.48 11.06
N GLY A 49 10.20 2.53 10.36
CA GLY A 49 11.53 2.58 11.00
C GLY A 49 11.73 3.85 11.82
N LYS A 50 11.44 5.02 11.23
CA LYS A 50 11.62 6.34 11.87
C LYS A 50 10.84 6.47 13.19
N TYR A 51 9.66 5.87 13.27
CA TYR A 51 8.80 5.96 14.46
C TYR A 51 8.80 4.70 15.33
N ASN A 52 9.78 3.80 15.17
CA ASN A 52 9.95 2.58 15.98
C ASN A 52 8.75 1.61 15.91
N LEU A 53 8.09 1.53 14.75
CA LEU A 53 6.97 0.63 14.47
C LEU A 53 7.38 -0.61 13.65
N TYR A 54 8.68 -0.80 13.40
CA TYR A 54 9.18 -1.83 12.48
C TYR A 54 9.93 -3.00 13.16
N GLY A 55 9.59 -3.28 14.41
CA GLY A 55 10.21 -4.33 15.22
C GLY A 55 11.61 -3.97 15.72
N LYS A 56 12.06 -4.63 16.79
CA LYS A 56 13.38 -4.36 17.39
C LYS A 56 14.51 -5.19 16.80
N ASP A 57 14.17 -6.27 16.11
CA ASP A 57 15.12 -7.22 15.52
C ASP A 57 14.58 -7.79 14.20
N LEU A 58 15.42 -8.56 13.51
CA LEU A 58 15.07 -9.15 12.21
C LEU A 58 13.91 -10.14 12.29
N LYS A 59 13.70 -10.81 13.43
CA LYS A 59 12.61 -11.78 13.60
C LYS A 59 11.27 -11.08 13.74
N GLU A 60 11.22 -10.01 14.52
CA GLU A 60 10.00 -9.19 14.61
C GLU A 60 9.72 -8.48 13.28
N ARG A 61 10.75 -7.94 12.64
CA ARG A 61 10.62 -7.25 11.35
C ARG A 61 10.06 -8.15 10.25
N VAL A 62 10.57 -9.39 10.11
CA VAL A 62 10.07 -10.29 9.08
C VAL A 62 8.61 -10.70 9.31
N LEU A 63 8.16 -10.80 10.56
CA LEU A 63 6.75 -11.04 10.86
C LEU A 63 5.88 -9.83 10.49
N ILE A 64 6.35 -8.61 10.76
CA ILE A 64 5.67 -7.37 10.34
C ILE A 64 5.57 -7.32 8.82
N ASP A 65 6.68 -7.56 8.11
CA ASP A 65 6.72 -7.59 6.65
C ASP A 65 5.74 -8.64 6.11
N MET A 66 5.72 -9.84 6.65
CA MET A 66 4.81 -10.90 6.21
C MET A 66 3.33 -10.50 6.37
N TYR A 67 2.96 -9.88 7.49
CA TYR A 67 1.58 -9.42 7.70
C TYR A 67 1.22 -8.22 6.82
N ALA A 68 2.14 -7.27 6.66
CA ALA A 68 1.93 -6.10 5.83
C ALA A 68 1.76 -6.49 4.36
N GLU A 69 2.66 -7.31 3.82
CA GLU A 69 2.59 -7.79 2.43
C GLU A 69 1.34 -8.61 2.17
N GLY A 70 0.98 -9.52 3.08
CA GLY A 70 -0.26 -10.29 2.93
C GLY A 70 -1.52 -9.41 2.94
N THR A 71 -1.48 -8.24 3.59
CA THR A 71 -2.56 -7.25 3.57
C THR A 71 -2.54 -6.42 2.29
N ILE A 72 -1.36 -6.09 1.75
CA ILE A 72 -1.20 -5.39 0.46
C ILE A 72 -1.75 -6.24 -0.68
N ASP A 73 -1.46 -7.54 -0.71
CA ASP A 73 -2.00 -8.46 -1.73
C ASP A 73 -3.54 -8.40 -1.75
N LEU A 74 -4.19 -8.34 -0.58
CA LEU A 74 -5.63 -8.20 -0.47
C LEU A 74 -6.11 -6.80 -0.92
N MET A 75 -5.43 -5.73 -0.51
CA MET A 75 -5.77 -4.37 -0.91
C MET A 75 -5.65 -4.18 -2.43
N ASP A 76 -4.68 -4.80 -3.08
CA ASP A 76 -4.49 -4.73 -4.53
C ASP A 76 -5.69 -5.33 -5.28
N LEU A 77 -6.30 -6.41 -4.76
CA LEU A 77 -7.55 -6.95 -5.30
C LEU A 77 -8.69 -5.92 -5.20
N PHE A 78 -8.79 -5.21 -4.08
CA PHE A 78 -9.80 -4.15 -3.93
C PHE A 78 -9.53 -2.96 -4.86
N ILE A 79 -8.28 -2.52 -4.99
CA ILE A 79 -7.89 -1.41 -5.88
C ILE A 79 -8.24 -1.76 -7.33
N MET A 80 -7.86 -2.96 -7.78
CA MET A 80 -8.19 -3.43 -9.12
C MET A 80 -9.71 -3.48 -9.34
N SER A 81 -10.50 -3.90 -8.35
CA SER A 81 -11.97 -3.89 -8.44
C SER A 81 -12.60 -2.51 -8.70
N ILE A 82 -11.95 -1.43 -8.23
CA ILE A 82 -12.40 -0.05 -8.44
C ILE A 82 -12.23 0.34 -9.91
N PHE A 83 -11.14 -0.12 -10.55
CA PHE A 83 -10.83 0.17 -11.95
C PHE A 83 -11.45 -0.82 -12.93
N THR A 84 -11.94 -1.97 -12.47
CA THR A 84 -12.65 -2.95 -13.31
C THR A 84 -13.97 -2.37 -13.83
N PRO A 85 -14.22 -2.42 -15.17
CA PRO A 85 -15.49 -1.99 -15.76
C PRO A 85 -16.70 -2.72 -15.16
N PRO A 86 -17.86 -2.06 -14.98
CA PRO A 86 -19.04 -2.66 -14.34
C PRO A 86 -19.42 -4.04 -14.89
N GLU A 87 -19.38 -4.21 -16.22
CA GLU A 87 -19.71 -5.44 -16.94
C GLU A 87 -18.77 -6.62 -16.63
N ASN A 88 -17.56 -6.33 -16.12
CA ASN A 88 -16.54 -7.31 -15.79
C ASN A 88 -16.41 -7.53 -14.27
N LYS A 89 -17.12 -6.74 -13.43
CA LYS A 89 -16.99 -6.83 -11.97
C LYS A 89 -17.44 -8.17 -11.42
N GLU A 90 -18.59 -8.69 -11.87
CA GLU A 90 -19.08 -10.00 -11.42
C GLU A 90 -18.07 -11.12 -11.72
N LYS A 91 -17.52 -11.12 -12.93
CA LYS A 91 -16.46 -12.06 -13.31
C LYS A 91 -15.21 -11.90 -12.45
N TYR A 92 -14.75 -10.67 -12.26
CA TYR A 92 -13.59 -10.35 -11.43
C TYR A 92 -13.75 -10.88 -9.99
N PHE A 93 -14.90 -10.64 -9.36
CA PHE A 93 -15.18 -11.17 -8.03
C PHE A 93 -15.30 -12.70 -8.05
N SER A 94 -15.92 -13.30 -9.06
CA SER A 94 -16.01 -14.77 -9.16
C SER A 94 -14.63 -15.45 -9.32
N ASP A 95 -13.70 -14.80 -10.01
CA ASP A 95 -12.32 -15.28 -10.19
C ASP A 95 -11.52 -15.17 -8.87
N ILE A 96 -11.79 -14.14 -8.05
CA ILE A 96 -11.22 -14.01 -6.69
C ILE A 96 -11.89 -14.98 -5.70
N GLU A 97 -13.18 -15.25 -5.88
CA GLU A 97 -13.96 -16.20 -5.06
C GLU A 97 -13.56 -17.66 -5.26
N GLN A 98 -12.72 -17.99 -6.27
CA GLN A 98 -12.06 -19.30 -6.39
C GLN A 98 -11.02 -19.60 -5.28
N LYS A 99 -11.15 -18.88 -4.16
CA LYS A 99 -10.68 -19.08 -2.77
C LYS A 99 -9.28 -18.56 -2.45
N PRO A 100 -9.17 -17.56 -1.56
CA PRO A 100 -8.26 -17.73 -0.44
C PRO A 100 -8.73 -18.97 0.33
N ASP A 101 -7.83 -19.93 0.58
CA ASP A 101 -8.04 -21.03 1.53
C ASP A 101 -8.71 -20.47 2.81
N GLU A 102 -9.66 -21.21 3.41
CA GLU A 102 -10.21 -20.87 4.73
C GLU A 102 -9.10 -20.49 5.73
N ALA A 103 -7.91 -21.06 5.58
CA ALA A 103 -6.69 -20.69 6.28
C ALA A 103 -6.29 -19.22 6.08
N TYR A 104 -6.26 -18.69 4.85
CA TYR A 104 -5.92 -17.29 4.58
C TYR A 104 -6.96 -16.34 5.21
N LEU A 105 -8.25 -16.63 5.04
CA LEU A 105 -9.31 -15.82 5.66
C LEU A 105 -9.26 -15.87 7.18
N LYS A 106 -8.92 -17.04 7.76
CA LYS A 106 -8.69 -17.19 9.19
C LYS A 106 -7.50 -16.35 9.65
N THR A 107 -6.37 -16.43 8.96
CA THR A 107 -5.17 -15.64 9.27
C THR A 107 -5.44 -14.14 9.19
N VAL A 108 -6.14 -13.67 8.15
CA VAL A 108 -6.53 -12.25 8.03
C VAL A 108 -7.43 -11.84 9.20
N LYS A 109 -8.48 -12.62 9.52
CA LYS A 109 -9.36 -12.33 10.66
C LYS A 109 -8.62 -12.30 11.99
N GLU A 110 -7.69 -13.23 12.19
CA GLU A 110 -6.87 -13.30 13.39
C GLU A 110 -5.95 -12.08 13.51
N VAL A 111 -5.26 -11.68 12.43
CA VAL A 111 -4.45 -10.46 12.40
C VAL A 111 -5.30 -9.22 12.69
N LEU A 112 -6.45 -9.06 12.03
CA LEU A 112 -7.36 -7.94 12.26
C LEU A 112 -7.86 -7.86 13.71
N SER A 113 -8.12 -9.00 14.37
CA SER A 113 -8.55 -9.04 15.78
C SER A 113 -7.49 -8.50 16.76
N HIS A 114 -6.21 -8.53 16.38
CA HIS A 114 -5.12 -7.98 17.21
C HIS A 114 -4.94 -6.47 16.99
N LEU A 115 -5.42 -5.94 15.86
CA LEU A 115 -5.28 -4.53 15.47
C LEU A 115 -6.43 -3.64 16.01
N PHE A 116 -7.62 -4.20 16.23
CA PHE A 116 -8.81 -3.45 16.68
C PHE A 116 -9.26 -3.81 18.12
N LYS A 117 -8.38 -3.65 19.11
CA LYS A 117 -8.76 -3.68 20.53
C LYS A 117 -9.27 -2.34 21.01
#